data_AF-A0A3M1CN79-F1
#
_entry.id   AF-A0A3M1CN79-F1
#
_cell.length_a   1.000
_cell.length_b   1.000
_cell.length_c   1.000
_cell.angle_alpha   90.00
_cell.angle_beta   90.00
_cell.angle_gamma   90.00
#
_symmetry.space_group_name_H-M   'P 1'
#
loop_
_entity.id
_entity.type
_entity.pdbx_description
1 polymer ?
#
loop_
_entity_poly.entity_id
_entity_poly.type
_entity_poly.pdbx_seq_one_letter_code
_entity_poly.pdbx_strand_id
1 'polypeptide(L)'
;TAGCSAGSCTVSSCDDGFGDCNENPSDGCETNLRTDPENCGACGTPCDLEGASSECRDGRCVLLGCLAGHADCNGDESDGCEADLGSDPENCRSCGHRCEFPNAGGECAGGSCRMGECVEGFEDCNADSADGCETDTANDSNNCGACGHACSPGLVCRQGTCVQGCEDSDSDGHAASACGGDDCDDASPNVYPGAEEECNGTDDDCDGQTDEGLDCPSGGCGCSSGAAGGGIFLLPLLVLGLPRRRRKVQG
;
A
#
# COMPACT_ATOMS: atom_id res chain seq x y z
N THR A 1 -36.09 -21.13 43.25
CA THR A 1 -37.43 -21.13 43.86
C THR A 1 -38.33 -22.11 43.15
N ALA A 2 -39.01 -22.98 43.90
CA ALA A 2 -39.95 -23.94 43.35
C ALA A 2 -41.25 -23.24 42.95
N GLY A 3 -41.74 -23.56 41.75
CA GLY A 3 -42.99 -23.07 41.17
C GLY A 3 -43.97 -24.20 40.88
N CYS A 4 -45.21 -23.82 40.60
CA CYS A 4 -46.24 -24.75 40.14
C CYS A 4 -46.96 -24.13 38.93
N SER A 5 -46.98 -24.85 37.82
CA SER A 5 -47.72 -24.46 36.61
C SER A 5 -48.54 -25.66 36.13
N ALA A 6 -49.84 -25.46 35.92
CA ALA A 6 -50.79 -26.49 35.48
C ALA A 6 -50.79 -27.79 36.32
N GLY A 7 -50.45 -27.71 37.62
CA GLY A 7 -50.40 -28.87 38.51
C GLY A 7 -49.10 -29.67 38.46
N SER A 8 -48.07 -29.20 37.74
CA SER A 8 -46.72 -29.77 37.72
C SER A 8 -45.73 -28.87 38.45
N CYS A 9 -44.71 -29.47 39.06
CA CYS A 9 -43.54 -28.75 39.58
C CYS A 9 -42.80 -28.06 38.42
N THR A 10 -42.37 -26.83 38.65
CA THR A 10 -41.53 -26.04 37.73
C THR A 10 -40.44 -25.33 38.51
N VAL A 11 -39.32 -25.01 37.87
CA VAL A 11 -38.35 -24.05 38.42
C VAL A 11 -38.85 -22.63 38.09
N SER A 12 -39.17 -21.81 39.09
CA SER A 12 -39.64 -20.43 38.87
C SER A 12 -38.49 -19.43 38.68
N SER A 13 -37.39 -19.63 39.39
CA SER A 13 -36.15 -18.86 39.26
C SER A 13 -35.03 -19.65 39.91
N CYS A 14 -33.80 -19.54 39.44
CA CYS A 14 -32.65 -20.05 40.17
C CYS A 14 -32.10 -19.01 41.15
N ASP A 15 -31.38 -19.48 42.18
CA ASP A 15 -30.58 -18.60 43.01
C ASP A 15 -29.40 -18.07 42.17
N ASP A 16 -28.88 -16.90 42.54
CA ASP A 16 -27.83 -16.25 41.76
C ASP A 16 -26.58 -17.14 41.61
N GLY A 17 -26.14 -17.36 40.37
CA GLY A 17 -25.04 -18.26 40.04
C GLY A 17 -25.41 -19.73 39.85
N PHE A 18 -26.69 -20.10 39.87
CA PHE A 18 -27.15 -21.47 39.56
C PHE A 18 -28.11 -21.49 38.37
N GLY A 19 -28.12 -22.61 37.63
CA GLY A 19 -28.98 -22.83 36.46
C GLY A 19 -29.55 -24.25 36.41
N ASP A 20 -30.73 -24.39 35.80
CA ASP A 20 -31.36 -25.67 35.43
C ASP A 20 -30.96 -25.98 33.97
N CYS A 21 -29.77 -26.56 33.79
CA CYS A 21 -29.18 -26.73 32.45
C CYS A 21 -29.55 -28.05 31.77
N ASN A 22 -30.20 -28.97 32.48
CA ASN A 22 -30.77 -30.20 31.92
C ASN A 22 -32.29 -30.08 31.66
N GLU A 23 -32.87 -28.90 31.95
CA GLU A 23 -34.29 -28.59 31.85
C GLU A 23 -35.19 -29.55 32.63
N ASN A 24 -34.66 -30.13 33.71
CA ASN A 24 -35.40 -31.06 34.55
C ASN A 24 -35.94 -30.34 35.79
N PRO A 25 -37.24 -30.01 35.86
CA PRO A 25 -37.78 -29.30 37.01
C PRO A 25 -37.82 -30.13 38.30
N SER A 26 -37.44 -31.41 38.24
CA SER A 26 -37.53 -32.36 39.36
C SER A 26 -36.28 -32.41 40.23
N ASP A 27 -35.12 -32.02 39.69
CA ASP A 27 -33.87 -31.90 40.43
C ASP A 27 -33.54 -30.41 40.68
N GLY A 28 -33.86 -29.52 39.72
CA GLY A 28 -33.91 -28.08 39.96
C GLY A 28 -32.67 -27.35 39.41
N CYS A 29 -32.16 -26.36 40.15
CA CYS A 29 -31.05 -25.53 39.69
C CYS A 29 -29.68 -26.13 40.07
N GLU A 30 -29.33 -27.22 39.42
CA GLU A 30 -28.23 -28.09 39.88
C GLU A 30 -26.86 -27.70 39.33
N THR A 31 -26.81 -26.83 38.32
CA THR A 31 -25.57 -26.42 37.69
C THR A 31 -25.04 -25.14 38.30
N ASN A 32 -23.81 -25.17 38.78
CA ASN A 32 -23.12 -23.98 39.30
C ASN A 32 -22.51 -23.17 38.14
N LEU A 33 -23.20 -22.13 37.72
CA LEU A 33 -22.79 -21.25 36.63
C LEU A 33 -21.55 -20.42 36.96
N ARG A 34 -21.10 -20.41 38.22
CA ARG A 34 -19.93 -19.61 38.64
C ARG A 34 -18.60 -20.33 38.47
N THR A 35 -18.61 -21.65 38.41
CA THR A 35 -17.39 -22.48 38.43
C THR A 35 -17.42 -23.63 37.46
N ASP A 36 -18.59 -23.99 36.90
CA ASP A 36 -18.68 -25.06 35.90
C ASP A 36 -18.12 -24.58 34.55
N PRO A 37 -17.03 -25.19 34.04
CA PRO A 37 -16.44 -24.82 32.76
C PRO A 37 -17.37 -25.02 31.57
N GLU A 38 -18.34 -25.93 31.62
CA GLU A 38 -19.26 -26.20 30.50
C GLU A 38 -20.52 -25.30 30.53
N ASN A 39 -20.72 -24.56 31.62
CA ASN A 39 -21.90 -23.75 31.87
C ASN A 39 -21.53 -22.38 32.50
N CYS A 40 -20.46 -21.76 32.02
CA CYS A 40 -19.89 -20.58 32.65
C CYS A 40 -20.74 -19.34 32.38
N GLY A 41 -21.36 -18.80 33.42
CA GLY A 41 -22.27 -17.64 33.37
C GLY A 41 -23.67 -17.97 32.85
N ALA A 42 -23.83 -19.00 32.01
CA ALA A 42 -25.10 -19.51 31.52
C ALA A 42 -25.00 -20.98 31.11
N CYS A 43 -26.16 -21.65 31.06
CA CYS A 43 -26.26 -23.04 30.61
C CYS A 43 -25.78 -23.21 29.17
N GLY A 44 -24.96 -24.22 28.92
CA GLY A 44 -24.43 -24.53 27.58
C GLY A 44 -23.40 -23.52 27.06
N THR A 45 -22.85 -22.68 27.93
CA THR A 45 -21.76 -21.75 27.60
C THR A 45 -20.44 -22.32 28.11
N PRO A 46 -19.73 -23.14 27.31
CA PRO A 46 -18.40 -23.59 27.69
C PRO A 46 -17.44 -22.40 27.73
N CYS A 47 -16.54 -22.42 28.70
CA CYS A 47 -15.46 -21.44 28.83
C CYS A 47 -14.28 -21.90 27.97
N ASP A 48 -14.37 -21.63 26.67
CA ASP A 48 -13.35 -21.94 25.68
C ASP A 48 -12.86 -20.62 25.05
N LEU A 49 -11.58 -20.32 25.23
CA LEU A 49 -10.91 -19.12 24.68
C LEU A 49 -9.92 -19.57 23.61
N GLU A 50 -9.96 -18.95 22.44
CA GLU A 50 -9.14 -19.38 21.30
C GLU A 50 -7.65 -19.24 21.63
N GLY A 51 -6.86 -20.29 21.34
CA GLY A 51 -5.42 -20.25 21.56
C GLY A 51 -4.99 -20.12 23.03
N ALA A 52 -5.89 -20.36 23.98
CA ALA A 52 -5.66 -20.05 25.39
C ALA A 52 -6.05 -21.17 26.35
N SER A 53 -5.48 -21.10 27.56
CA SER A 53 -5.99 -21.81 28.73
C SER A 53 -6.95 -20.90 29.50
N SER A 54 -8.13 -21.42 29.83
CA SER A 54 -9.23 -20.69 30.44
C SER A 54 -9.78 -21.41 31.67
N GLU A 55 -10.42 -20.67 32.57
CA GLU A 55 -11.22 -21.23 33.66
C GLU A 55 -12.50 -20.43 33.90
N CYS A 56 -13.53 -21.08 34.45
CA CYS A 56 -14.73 -20.39 34.89
C CYS A 56 -14.55 -19.88 36.32
N ARG A 57 -14.55 -18.55 36.50
CA ARG A 57 -14.44 -17.89 37.81
C ARG A 57 -15.51 -16.84 37.98
N ASP A 58 -16.34 -17.00 39.01
CA ASP A 58 -17.46 -16.11 39.34
C ASP A 58 -18.44 -15.89 38.17
N GLY A 59 -18.57 -16.90 37.31
CA GLY A 59 -19.49 -16.88 36.16
C GLY A 59 -18.98 -16.11 34.95
N ARG A 60 -17.67 -15.81 34.94
CA ARG A 60 -16.96 -15.26 33.79
C ARG A 60 -15.88 -16.25 33.37
N CYS A 61 -15.74 -16.42 32.06
CA CYS A 61 -14.58 -17.11 31.51
C CYS A 61 -13.36 -16.21 31.64
N VAL A 62 -12.34 -16.66 32.37
CA VAL A 62 -11.12 -15.90 32.62
C VAL A 62 -9.93 -16.56 31.95
N LEU A 63 -9.12 -15.74 31.29
CA LEU A 63 -7.87 -16.14 30.68
C LEU A 63 -6.83 -16.47 31.77
N LEU A 64 -6.29 -17.70 31.76
CA LEU A 64 -5.18 -18.09 32.63
C LEU A 64 -3.82 -17.84 31.97
N GLY A 65 -3.78 -17.94 30.64
CA GLY A 65 -2.62 -17.65 29.82
C GLY A 65 -2.73 -18.29 28.44
N CYS A 66 -1.97 -17.75 27.49
CA CYS A 66 -1.94 -18.26 26.12
C CYS A 66 -1.25 -19.62 26.03
N LEU A 67 -1.73 -20.45 25.10
CA LEU A 67 -1.04 -21.67 24.69
C LEU A 67 0.29 -21.31 24.00
N ALA A 68 1.23 -22.26 23.99
CA ALA A 68 2.50 -22.05 23.34
C ALA A 68 2.31 -21.72 21.84
N GLY A 69 2.87 -20.61 21.38
CA GLY A 69 2.71 -20.14 20.01
C GLY A 69 1.50 -19.24 19.78
N HIS A 70 0.74 -18.89 20.82
CA HIS A 70 -0.38 -17.95 20.73
C HIS A 70 -0.14 -16.67 21.54
N ALA A 71 -0.77 -15.56 21.15
CA ALA A 71 -0.79 -14.33 21.93
C ALA A 71 -2.11 -13.56 21.79
N ASP A 72 -2.46 -12.85 22.86
CA ASP A 72 -3.43 -11.76 22.84
C ASP A 72 -2.73 -10.49 22.33
N CYS A 73 -3.02 -10.11 21.08
CA CYS A 73 -2.41 -8.95 20.44
C CYS A 73 -3.31 -7.71 20.44
N ASN A 74 -4.61 -7.86 20.70
CA ASN A 74 -5.55 -6.73 20.82
C ASN A 74 -5.69 -6.25 22.28
N GLY A 75 -5.22 -7.04 23.25
CA GLY A 75 -5.28 -6.79 24.69
C GLY A 75 -6.64 -7.12 25.31
N ASP A 76 -7.49 -7.87 24.61
CA ASP A 76 -8.81 -8.28 25.08
C ASP A 76 -8.76 -9.73 25.59
N GLU A 77 -8.80 -9.88 26.91
CA GLU A 77 -8.75 -11.21 27.54
C GLU A 77 -10.06 -12.00 27.35
N SER A 78 -11.10 -11.42 26.73
CA SER A 78 -12.42 -12.03 26.60
C SER A 78 -12.62 -12.85 25.33
N ASP A 79 -11.82 -12.63 24.29
CA ASP A 79 -11.74 -13.47 23.09
C ASP A 79 -10.59 -14.50 23.17
N GLY A 80 -9.56 -14.27 24.00
CA GLY A 80 -8.48 -15.23 24.21
C GLY A 80 -7.12 -14.77 23.68
N CYS A 81 -6.43 -15.66 22.95
CA CYS A 81 -5.10 -15.44 22.37
C CYS A 81 -5.13 -15.81 20.88
N GLU A 82 -5.82 -15.00 20.09
CA GLU A 82 -6.25 -15.29 18.72
C GLU A 82 -5.08 -15.28 17.74
N ALA A 83 -3.98 -14.61 18.07
CA ALA A 83 -2.84 -14.50 17.17
C ALA A 83 -1.97 -15.76 17.24
N ASP A 84 -1.86 -16.49 16.13
CA ASP A 84 -0.93 -17.60 15.94
C ASP A 84 0.47 -17.09 15.59
N LEU A 85 1.37 -17.05 16.58
CA LEU A 85 2.76 -16.62 16.42
C LEU A 85 3.61 -17.59 15.59
N GLY A 86 3.11 -18.79 15.28
CA GLY A 86 3.78 -19.82 14.51
C GLY A 86 3.55 -19.74 13.00
N SER A 87 2.39 -19.20 12.58
CA SER A 87 1.96 -19.20 11.17
C SER A 87 1.37 -17.89 10.67
N ASP A 88 1.00 -16.95 11.53
CA ASP A 88 0.48 -15.64 11.13
C ASP A 88 1.62 -14.73 10.63
N PRO A 89 1.61 -14.30 9.35
CA PRO A 89 2.59 -13.37 8.82
C PRO A 89 2.58 -11.99 9.48
N GLU A 90 1.48 -11.56 10.11
CA GLU A 90 1.35 -10.25 10.75
C GLU A 90 1.81 -10.27 12.23
N ASN A 91 1.81 -11.44 12.87
CA ASN A 91 2.16 -11.64 14.28
C ASN A 91 3.26 -12.68 14.50
N CYS A 92 4.11 -12.91 13.50
CA CYS A 92 5.07 -14.00 13.50
C CYS A 92 6.06 -13.87 14.66
N ARG A 93 6.14 -14.87 15.55
CA ARG A 93 6.95 -14.90 16.79
C ARG A 93 6.49 -13.98 17.93
N SER A 94 5.82 -12.88 17.62
CA SER A 94 5.32 -11.89 18.59
C SER A 94 4.32 -10.96 17.93
N CYS A 95 3.41 -10.38 18.71
CA CYS A 95 2.43 -9.40 18.23
C CYS A 95 3.06 -8.28 17.39
N GLY A 96 2.49 -8.04 16.22
CA GLY A 96 2.91 -7.00 15.27
C GLY A 96 4.28 -7.24 14.63
N HIS A 97 4.90 -8.41 14.80
CA HIS A 97 6.12 -8.76 14.09
C HIS A 97 5.79 -9.32 12.71
N ARG A 98 5.52 -8.39 11.80
CA ARG A 98 5.17 -8.69 10.42
C ARG A 98 6.37 -9.21 9.63
N CYS A 99 6.14 -10.23 8.82
CA CYS A 99 7.10 -10.71 7.84
C CYS A 99 7.07 -9.80 6.60
N GLU A 100 7.98 -8.84 6.56
CA GLU A 100 8.15 -7.94 5.41
C GLU A 100 9.49 -8.18 4.74
N PHE A 101 9.45 -8.32 3.42
CA PHE A 101 10.61 -8.44 2.56
C PHE A 101 10.43 -7.45 1.39
N PRO A 102 11.44 -6.62 1.09
CA PRO A 102 11.42 -5.76 -0.09
C PRO A 102 11.05 -6.54 -1.36
N ASN A 103 9.99 -6.09 -2.03
CA ASN A 103 9.45 -6.68 -3.27
C ASN A 103 9.23 -8.20 -3.22
N ALA A 104 8.92 -8.77 -2.07
CA ALA A 104 8.60 -10.18 -1.92
C ALA A 104 7.47 -10.40 -0.89
N GLY A 105 6.75 -11.52 -1.03
CA GLY A 105 5.83 -11.98 0.00
C GLY A 105 6.57 -12.37 1.29
N GLY A 106 5.92 -12.22 2.44
CA GLY A 106 6.43 -12.73 3.71
C GLY A 106 5.58 -13.87 4.23
N GLU A 107 6.24 -14.94 4.68
CA GLU A 107 5.58 -16.10 5.25
C GLU A 107 6.10 -16.36 6.67
N CYS A 108 5.21 -16.73 7.59
CA CYS A 108 5.59 -17.19 8.91
C CYS A 108 5.59 -18.73 8.95
N ALA A 109 6.71 -19.33 9.38
CA ALA A 109 6.78 -20.77 9.60
C ALA A 109 7.54 -21.07 10.88
N GLY A 110 6.85 -21.69 11.85
CA GLY A 110 7.42 -22.03 13.15
C GLY A 110 7.89 -20.81 13.94
N GLY A 111 7.23 -19.66 13.75
CA GLY A 111 7.59 -18.39 14.40
C GLY A 111 8.87 -17.76 13.85
N SER A 112 9.27 -18.14 12.64
CA SER A 112 10.35 -17.46 11.90
C SER A 112 9.80 -16.94 10.58
N CYS A 113 10.06 -15.67 10.29
CA CYS A 113 9.78 -15.10 8.99
C CYS A 113 10.72 -15.69 7.95
N ARG A 114 10.15 -16.10 6.83
CA ARG A 114 10.86 -16.58 5.64
C ARG A 114 10.33 -15.79 4.43
N MET A 115 11.22 -15.49 3.50
CA MET A 115 10.85 -14.86 2.25
C MET A 115 9.98 -15.83 1.44
N GLY A 116 8.84 -15.32 0.96
CA GLY A 116 7.97 -16.03 0.02
C GLY A 116 8.39 -15.77 -1.42
N GLU A 117 7.42 -15.79 -2.32
CA GLU A 117 7.67 -15.49 -3.74
C GLU A 117 7.97 -14.00 -3.97
N CYS A 118 8.89 -13.72 -4.88
CA CYS A 118 9.12 -12.36 -5.35
C CYS A 118 7.86 -11.79 -6.00
N VAL A 119 7.65 -10.48 -5.86
CA VAL A 119 6.66 -9.74 -6.65
C VAL A 119 7.03 -9.85 -8.13
N GLU A 120 6.02 -9.97 -9.00
CA GLU A 120 6.24 -10.04 -10.44
C GLU A 120 7.10 -8.86 -10.94
N GLY A 121 8.15 -9.17 -11.71
CA GLY A 121 9.12 -8.18 -12.18
C GLY A 121 10.28 -7.90 -11.22
N PHE A 122 10.38 -8.63 -10.10
CA PHE A 122 11.52 -8.57 -9.19
C PHE A 122 12.17 -9.94 -9.00
N GLU A 123 13.49 -9.95 -8.78
CA GLU A 123 14.28 -11.18 -8.56
C GLU A 123 15.36 -10.96 -7.47
N ASP A 124 15.67 -12.02 -6.72
CA ASP A 124 16.76 -12.08 -5.74
C ASP A 124 18.05 -12.55 -6.45
N CYS A 125 18.79 -11.60 -7.02
CA CYS A 125 19.98 -11.90 -7.82
C CYS A 125 21.25 -12.18 -7.01
N ASN A 126 21.32 -11.72 -5.76
CA ASN A 126 22.39 -12.01 -4.80
C ASN A 126 22.14 -13.32 -4.02
N ALA A 127 20.95 -13.90 -4.15
CA ALA A 127 20.48 -15.07 -3.42
C ALA A 127 20.49 -14.86 -1.89
N ASP A 128 20.22 -13.62 -1.46
CA ASP A 128 20.12 -13.26 -0.05
C ASP A 128 18.66 -12.94 0.33
N SER A 129 17.90 -13.99 0.65
CA SER A 129 16.51 -13.86 1.09
C SER A 129 16.28 -12.93 2.30
N ALA A 130 17.32 -12.47 3.00
CA ALA A 130 17.19 -11.54 4.11
C ALA A 130 16.97 -10.09 3.66
N ASP A 131 17.44 -9.69 2.47
CA ASP A 131 17.19 -8.37 1.90
C ASP A 131 16.06 -8.35 0.85
N GLY A 132 15.60 -9.49 0.37
CA GLY A 132 14.39 -9.60 -0.45
C GLY A 132 14.69 -9.71 -1.93
N CYS A 133 13.74 -9.29 -2.78
CA CYS A 133 13.90 -9.36 -4.24
C CYS A 133 14.24 -7.97 -4.78
N GLU A 134 15.51 -7.57 -4.60
CA GLU A 134 15.92 -6.17 -4.78
C GLU A 134 16.18 -5.76 -6.23
N THR A 135 16.14 -6.71 -7.17
CA THR A 135 16.45 -6.42 -8.59
C THR A 135 15.17 -6.32 -9.42
N ASP A 136 14.91 -5.13 -9.98
CA ASP A 136 13.80 -4.90 -10.92
C ASP A 136 14.12 -5.50 -12.30
N THR A 137 13.63 -6.70 -12.56
CA THR A 137 13.80 -7.37 -13.84
C THR A 137 12.82 -6.88 -14.91
N ALA A 138 11.84 -6.06 -14.56
CA ALA A 138 10.87 -5.51 -15.50
C ALA A 138 11.37 -4.25 -16.21
N ASN A 139 12.22 -3.46 -15.56
CA ASN A 139 12.65 -2.13 -16.04
C ASN A 139 14.16 -1.85 -15.91
N ASP A 140 14.95 -2.67 -15.21
CA ASP A 140 16.40 -2.51 -15.21
C ASP A 140 17.01 -3.04 -16.51
N SER A 141 17.62 -2.15 -17.28
CA SER A 141 18.35 -2.49 -18.50
C SER A 141 19.50 -3.45 -18.29
N ASN A 142 20.03 -3.60 -17.06
CA ASN A 142 21.10 -4.55 -16.74
C ASN A 142 20.59 -5.94 -16.30
N ASN A 143 19.30 -6.05 -15.95
CA ASN A 143 18.70 -7.26 -15.39
C ASN A 143 17.37 -7.60 -16.10
N CYS A 144 17.27 -7.29 -17.40
CA CYS A 144 15.99 -7.28 -18.09
C CYS A 144 15.47 -8.70 -18.36
N GLY A 145 14.39 -9.06 -17.67
CA GLY A 145 13.73 -10.37 -17.72
C GLY A 145 14.42 -11.46 -16.90
N ALA A 146 15.66 -11.23 -16.45
CA ALA A 146 16.41 -12.12 -15.56
C ALA A 146 17.65 -11.41 -15.00
N CYS A 147 18.15 -11.89 -13.86
CA CYS A 147 19.43 -11.46 -13.28
C CYS A 147 20.58 -11.43 -14.30
N GLY A 148 21.24 -10.28 -14.42
CA GLY A 148 22.40 -10.05 -15.29
C GLY A 148 22.10 -10.06 -16.79
N HIS A 149 20.82 -10.13 -17.19
CA HIS A 149 20.42 -10.07 -18.60
C HIS A 149 20.42 -8.61 -19.09
N ALA A 150 21.62 -8.07 -19.31
CA ALA A 150 21.79 -6.71 -19.79
C ALA A 150 21.34 -6.57 -21.25
N CYS A 151 20.55 -5.54 -21.52
CA CYS A 151 20.16 -5.17 -22.86
C CYS A 151 21.35 -4.65 -23.67
N SER A 152 21.31 -4.87 -24.98
CA SER A 152 22.31 -4.30 -25.90
C SER A 152 22.23 -2.76 -25.90
N PRO A 153 23.32 -2.05 -26.23
CA PRO A 153 23.28 -0.59 -26.36
C PRO A 153 22.14 -0.12 -27.29
N GLY A 154 21.38 0.89 -26.86
CA GLY A 154 20.21 1.43 -27.59
C GLY A 154 18.88 0.72 -27.28
N LEU A 155 18.89 -0.36 -26.50
CA LEU A 155 17.69 -1.03 -26.03
C LEU A 155 17.36 -0.65 -24.59
N VAL A 156 16.08 -0.58 -24.27
CA VAL A 156 15.56 -0.36 -22.91
C VAL A 156 14.84 -1.61 -22.42
N CYS A 157 14.78 -1.81 -21.11
CA CYS A 157 13.96 -2.86 -20.55
C CYS A 157 12.50 -2.38 -20.40
N ARG A 158 11.57 -3.14 -20.96
CA ARG A 158 10.14 -2.86 -20.80
C ARG A 158 9.39 -4.17 -20.57
N GLN A 159 8.82 -4.33 -19.38
CA GLN A 159 8.10 -5.54 -18.97
C GLN A 159 8.97 -6.81 -19.13
N GLY A 160 10.25 -6.70 -18.75
CA GLY A 160 11.19 -7.83 -18.78
C GLY A 160 11.66 -8.24 -20.17
N THR A 161 11.43 -7.41 -21.19
CA THR A 161 11.96 -7.62 -22.55
C THR A 161 12.81 -6.44 -22.96
N CYS A 162 13.99 -6.73 -23.52
CA CYS A 162 14.80 -5.71 -24.20
C CYS A 162 14.10 -5.32 -25.50
N VAL A 163 13.57 -4.11 -25.53
CA VAL A 163 12.94 -3.53 -26.71
C VAL A 163 13.79 -2.38 -27.20
N GLN A 164 13.65 -2.03 -28.49
CA GLN A 164 14.24 -0.80 -28.99
C GLN A 164 13.79 0.35 -28.10
N GLY A 165 14.76 1.07 -27.52
CA GLY A 165 14.47 2.35 -26.87
C GLY A 165 13.84 3.30 -27.88
N CYS A 166 13.20 4.37 -27.40
CA CYS A 166 12.61 5.46 -28.18
C CYS A 166 12.90 5.40 -29.69
N GLU A 167 11.88 5.12 -30.50
CA GLU A 167 12.04 5.09 -31.96
C GLU A 167 12.56 6.46 -32.42
N ASP A 168 13.69 6.43 -33.12
CA ASP A 168 14.16 7.51 -33.97
C ASP A 168 13.30 7.44 -35.24
N SER A 169 12.26 8.29 -35.28
CA SER A 169 11.15 8.17 -36.22
C SER A 169 11.52 8.59 -37.63
N ASP A 170 12.50 9.48 -37.77
CA ASP A 170 12.96 10.04 -39.03
C ASP A 170 14.41 9.66 -39.39
N SER A 171 15.08 8.91 -38.49
CA SER A 171 16.39 8.29 -38.66
C SER A 171 17.56 9.28 -38.68
N ASP A 172 17.51 10.35 -37.89
CA ASP A 172 18.60 11.33 -37.75
C ASP A 172 19.62 11.00 -36.64
N GLY A 173 19.33 9.99 -35.82
CA GLY A 173 20.18 9.55 -34.71
C GLY A 173 19.81 10.15 -33.35
N HIS A 174 18.78 10.98 -33.29
CA HIS A 174 18.17 11.51 -32.08
C HIS A 174 16.85 10.77 -31.82
N ALA A 175 16.49 10.66 -30.54
CA ALA A 175 15.33 9.85 -30.15
C ALA A 175 14.14 10.76 -29.82
N ALA A 176 12.94 10.27 -30.08
CA ALA A 176 11.70 11.01 -29.82
C ALA A 176 11.62 11.68 -28.45
N SER A 177 11.42 13.01 -28.42
CA SER A 177 11.19 13.76 -27.17
C SER A 177 9.95 13.25 -26.42
N ALA A 178 8.95 12.71 -27.13
CA ALA A 178 7.73 12.15 -26.53
C ALA A 178 7.98 10.99 -25.54
N CYS A 179 9.11 10.30 -25.63
CA CYS A 179 9.51 9.24 -24.69
C CYS A 179 10.80 9.56 -23.91
N GLY A 180 11.22 10.83 -23.90
CA GLY A 180 12.39 11.28 -23.15
C GLY A 180 13.70 11.24 -23.93
N GLY A 181 13.64 11.08 -25.26
CA GLY A 181 14.74 11.44 -26.14
C GLY A 181 14.88 12.97 -26.29
N ASP A 182 15.78 13.39 -27.16
CA ASP A 182 16.24 14.77 -27.28
C ASP A 182 15.76 15.47 -28.57
N ASP A 183 15.18 14.73 -29.53
CA ASP A 183 14.63 15.22 -30.80
C ASP A 183 13.33 16.04 -30.59
N CYS A 184 13.33 17.32 -31.02
CA CYS A 184 12.17 18.20 -30.91
C CYS A 184 11.17 18.10 -32.09
N ASP A 185 11.52 17.48 -33.21
CA ASP A 185 10.60 17.16 -34.32
C ASP A 185 10.91 15.80 -34.97
N ASP A 186 10.34 14.75 -34.38
CA ASP A 186 10.30 13.35 -34.81
C ASP A 186 9.90 13.06 -36.28
N ALA A 187 9.49 14.07 -37.04
CA ALA A 187 9.12 13.93 -38.45
C ALA A 187 10.16 14.52 -39.41
N SER A 188 11.21 15.18 -38.90
CA SER A 188 12.15 15.97 -39.67
C SER A 188 13.61 15.68 -39.27
N PRO A 189 14.36 14.92 -40.10
CA PRO A 189 15.73 14.50 -39.77
C PRO A 189 16.78 15.63 -39.69
N ASN A 190 16.35 16.88 -39.80
CA ASN A 190 17.17 18.07 -39.73
C ASN A 190 16.88 18.91 -38.48
N VAL A 191 15.95 18.48 -37.62
CA VAL A 191 15.48 19.24 -36.46
C VAL A 191 15.78 18.43 -35.21
N TYR A 192 16.94 18.67 -34.62
CA TYR A 192 17.45 17.91 -33.48
C TYR A 192 18.51 18.71 -32.72
N PRO A 193 18.80 18.37 -31.44
CA PRO A 193 19.79 19.10 -30.64
C PRO A 193 21.15 19.24 -31.29
N GLY A 194 21.52 20.49 -31.61
CA GLY A 194 22.79 20.83 -32.26
C GLY A 194 22.82 20.65 -33.79
N ALA A 195 21.66 20.58 -34.45
CA ALA A 195 21.55 20.75 -35.90
C ALA A 195 22.07 22.15 -36.33
N GLU A 196 22.34 22.32 -37.64
CA GLU A 196 22.68 23.63 -38.18
C GLU A 196 21.40 24.39 -38.50
N GLU A 197 21.20 25.54 -37.86
CA GLU A 197 20.06 26.42 -38.14
C GLU A 197 19.96 26.75 -39.63
N GLU A 198 18.73 26.68 -40.17
CA GLU A 198 18.37 27.24 -41.45
C GLU A 198 17.39 28.40 -41.26
N CYS A 199 17.38 29.39 -42.16
CA CYS A 199 16.38 30.48 -42.11
C CYS A 199 14.99 29.99 -42.58
N ASN A 200 14.37 29.09 -41.83
CA ASN A 200 13.13 28.39 -42.19
C ASN A 200 11.98 28.68 -41.18
N GLY A 201 12.27 29.34 -40.06
CA GLY A 201 11.31 29.68 -39.01
C GLY A 201 11.01 28.53 -38.03
N THR A 202 11.82 27.49 -38.07
CA THR A 202 11.86 26.36 -37.13
C THR A 202 13.09 26.54 -36.23
N ASP A 203 12.98 26.05 -35.01
CA ASP A 203 14.11 25.88 -34.09
C ASP A 203 14.76 24.55 -34.47
N ASP A 204 15.72 24.58 -35.42
CA ASP A 204 16.29 23.35 -35.99
C ASP A 204 17.23 22.68 -34.96
N ASP A 205 17.91 23.45 -34.12
CA ASP A 205 18.85 22.96 -33.11
C ASP A 205 18.24 22.69 -31.72
N CYS A 206 16.92 22.92 -31.59
CA CYS A 206 16.11 22.69 -30.41
C CYS A 206 16.59 23.45 -29.14
N ASP A 207 17.26 24.59 -29.27
CA ASP A 207 17.77 25.38 -28.14
C ASP A 207 16.74 26.36 -27.52
N GLY A 208 15.56 26.49 -28.15
CA GLY A 208 14.48 27.37 -27.75
C GLY A 208 14.54 28.76 -28.39
N GLN A 209 15.47 28.99 -29.30
CA GLN A 209 15.54 30.15 -30.18
C GLN A 209 15.11 29.73 -31.60
N THR A 210 15.19 30.61 -32.57
CA THR A 210 14.67 30.31 -33.92
C THR A 210 15.51 31.11 -34.90
N ASP A 211 16.14 30.42 -35.85
CA ASP A 211 17.01 30.96 -36.88
C ASP A 211 18.15 31.85 -36.31
N GLU A 212 18.67 31.58 -35.10
CA GLU A 212 19.70 32.42 -34.49
C GLU A 212 21.08 32.27 -35.14
N GLY A 213 21.91 33.31 -35.03
CA GLY A 213 23.22 33.31 -35.67
C GLY A 213 23.20 33.45 -37.20
N LEU A 214 22.04 33.40 -37.85
CA LEU A 214 21.86 33.60 -39.29
C LEU A 214 21.44 35.03 -39.64
N ASP A 215 21.90 35.53 -40.80
CA ASP A 215 21.48 36.82 -41.36
C ASP A 215 20.36 36.60 -42.39
N CYS A 216 19.14 36.32 -41.89
CA CYS A 216 18.01 35.93 -42.72
C CYS A 216 17.43 37.13 -43.52
N PRO A 217 17.49 37.12 -44.87
CA PRO A 217 17.13 38.27 -45.71
C PRO A 217 15.62 38.57 -45.77
N SER A 218 14.79 37.82 -45.04
CA SER A 218 13.33 37.99 -44.99
C SER A 218 12.73 37.70 -43.61
N GLY A 219 13.15 38.44 -42.59
CA GLY A 219 12.28 38.87 -41.49
C GLY A 219 11.50 37.82 -40.70
N GLY A 220 12.10 36.68 -40.38
CA GLY A 220 11.74 35.85 -39.22
C GLY A 220 12.35 36.46 -37.95
N CYS A 221 11.62 36.47 -36.83
CA CYS A 221 11.94 37.29 -35.66
C CYS A 221 13.07 36.72 -34.80
N GLY A 222 14.27 37.33 -34.84
CA GLY A 222 15.36 36.94 -33.94
C GLY A 222 16.30 38.04 -33.46
N CYS A 223 15.95 39.33 -33.53
CA CYS A 223 16.74 40.37 -32.85
C CYS A 223 15.96 41.68 -32.65
N SER A 224 15.39 41.88 -31.45
CA SER A 224 15.26 43.21 -30.83
C SER A 224 14.69 43.13 -29.43
N SER A 225 15.52 43.38 -28.41
CA SER A 225 15.16 44.31 -27.31
C SER A 225 16.37 44.69 -26.45
N GLY A 226 17.30 45.42 -27.07
CA GLY A 226 18.15 46.37 -26.37
C GLY A 226 17.57 47.78 -26.48
N ALA A 227 16.93 48.23 -25.38
CA ALA A 227 16.70 49.62 -24.97
C ALA A 227 15.97 50.65 -25.89
N ALA A 228 14.85 51.19 -25.40
CA ALA A 228 14.65 52.64 -25.17
C ALA A 228 13.23 52.99 -24.66
N GLY A 229 13.15 53.92 -23.69
CA GLY A 229 12.11 54.94 -23.66
C GLY A 229 11.00 54.80 -22.62
N GLY A 230 11.17 55.45 -21.48
CA GLY A 230 10.11 55.67 -20.50
C GLY A 230 8.94 56.49 -21.06
N GLY A 231 7.72 56.07 -20.72
CA GLY A 231 6.48 56.78 -21.00
C GLY A 231 5.46 56.48 -19.91
N ILE A 232 5.41 57.35 -18.90
CA ILE A 232 4.40 57.34 -17.84
C ILE A 232 3.06 57.70 -18.49
N PHE A 233 2.19 56.70 -18.68
CA PHE A 233 0.76 56.91 -18.95
C PHE A 233 -0.04 56.57 -17.70
N LEU A 234 -0.42 57.62 -16.96
CA LEU A 234 -1.42 57.60 -15.91
C LEU A 234 -2.80 57.28 -16.51
N LEU A 235 -3.34 56.11 -16.17
CA LEU A 235 -4.76 55.76 -16.35
C LEU A 235 -5.41 55.54 -14.97
N PRO A 236 -6.65 56.00 -14.74
CA PRO A 236 -7.22 56.10 -13.41
C PRO A 236 -7.70 54.73 -12.89
N LEU A 237 -7.41 54.48 -11.61
CA LEU A 237 -7.96 53.36 -10.84
C LEU A 237 -9.50 53.43 -10.80
N LEU A 238 -10.16 52.48 -11.44
CA LEU A 238 -11.58 52.21 -11.24
C LEU A 238 -11.71 50.98 -10.32
N VAL A 239 -11.95 51.26 -9.03
CA VAL A 239 -12.12 50.26 -7.98
C VAL A 239 -13.50 49.62 -8.13
N LEU A 240 -13.57 48.43 -8.73
CA LEU A 240 -14.73 47.55 -8.61
C LEU A 240 -14.49 46.58 -7.45
N GLY A 241 -15.21 46.83 -6.35
CA GLY A 241 -15.19 45.99 -5.15
C GLY A 241 -15.85 44.64 -5.40
N LEU A 242 -15.08 43.57 -5.20
CA LEU A 242 -15.58 42.20 -5.07
C LEU A 242 -15.94 41.90 -3.60
N PRO A 243 -17.08 41.24 -3.32
CA PRO A 243 -17.50 40.96 -1.95
C PRO A 243 -16.70 39.81 -1.32
N ARG A 244 -16.16 40.06 -0.13
CA ARG A 244 -15.52 39.06 0.74
C ARG A 244 -16.51 37.95 1.14
N ARG A 245 -16.29 36.72 0.70
CA ARG A 245 -16.92 35.52 1.31
C ARG A 245 -16.29 35.26 2.68
N ARG A 246 -17.10 35.38 3.74
CA ARG A 246 -16.74 34.93 5.09
C ARG A 246 -16.75 33.40 5.14
N ARG A 247 -15.59 32.80 5.41
CA ARG A 247 -15.49 31.38 5.81
C ARG A 247 -15.93 31.30 7.28
N LYS A 248 -17.06 30.62 7.54
CA LYS A 248 -17.47 30.23 8.89
C LYS A 248 -16.47 29.20 9.41
N VAL A 249 -15.89 29.48 10.57
CA VAL A 249 -15.22 28.47 11.40
C VAL A 249 -16.31 27.77 12.20
N GLN A 250 -16.51 26.48 11.95
CA GLN A 250 -17.08 25.53 12.91
C GLN A 250 -15.87 25.06 13.75
N GLY A 251 -15.84 25.14 15.07
CA GLY A 251 -16.91 24.78 16.00
C GLY A 251 -16.51 23.43 16.57
#